data_AF-A0A3E1E9V7-F1
#
_entry.id   AF-A0A3E1E9V7-F1
#
_cell.length_a   1.000
_cell.length_b   1.000
_cell.length_c   1.000
_cell.angle_alpha   90.00
_cell.angle_beta   90.00
_cell.angle_gamma   90.00
#
_symmetry.space_group_name_H-M   'P 1'
#
loop_
_entity.id
_entity.type
_entity.pdbx_description
1 polymer ?
#
loop_
_entity_poly.entity_id
_entity_poly.type
_entity_poly.pdbx_seq_one_letter_code
_entity_poly.pdbx_strand_id
1 'polypeptide(L)'
;MAALKKSKFEHRDRMEPLLGEGVSLSSCFISLGVSRLITALLFAALLTLTVPGKLYAATTTLSPGQLLNINAATALPSGTLSISGGTLDNASGGAVTNTSSITELLNGSFSFLGSSSLDLGYGAVTLTTSPTITVSANTLSLGGVISGNYALTKEGLGTLKLSSTSTYNGGTTINAGTLLLAGSSLPAAGALTMNGGVLNLGGNSQVFSNVTPTLTLNSGSIINGNLSGYYNMVVNSGTISAGIGRSP
;
A
#
# COMPACT_ATOMS: atom_id res chain seq x y z
N MET A 1 17.38 -40.23 66.99
CA MET A 1 17.20 -40.74 65.60
C MET A 1 15.91 -40.15 65.06
N ALA A 2 15.79 -39.48 63.92
CA ALA A 2 16.74 -39.07 62.88
C ALA A 2 16.11 -37.86 62.14
N ALA A 3 16.94 -36.98 61.59
CA ALA A 3 16.55 -35.86 60.75
C ALA A 3 16.11 -36.32 59.34
N LEU A 4 15.30 -35.53 58.63
CA LEU A 4 15.17 -35.62 57.17
C LEU A 4 15.19 -34.23 56.50
N LYS A 5 16.06 -34.11 55.48
CA LYS A 5 16.43 -32.94 54.68
C LYS A 5 15.47 -32.66 53.51
N LYS A 6 15.51 -31.42 53.00
CA LYS A 6 14.93 -30.95 51.70
C LYS A 6 15.53 -31.62 50.45
N SER A 7 14.70 -31.73 49.40
CA SER A 7 14.91 -31.69 47.90
C SER A 7 14.04 -32.78 47.24
N LYS A 8 13.48 -32.71 46.02
CA LYS A 8 13.72 -31.95 44.79
C LYS A 8 12.52 -32.17 43.82
N PHE A 9 12.19 -31.14 43.04
CA PHE A 9 11.57 -31.09 41.70
C PHE A 9 11.29 -32.43 40.95
N GLU A 10 10.03 -32.73 40.59
CA GLU A 10 9.57 -33.33 39.30
C GLU A 10 8.08 -33.73 39.29
N HIS A 11 7.22 -32.95 38.60
CA HIS A 11 6.23 -33.52 37.66
C HIS A 11 5.72 -32.42 36.72
N ARG A 12 6.04 -32.59 35.43
CA ARG A 12 5.61 -31.75 34.32
C ARG A 12 4.21 -32.18 33.88
N ASP A 13 3.18 -31.64 34.49
CA ASP A 13 1.83 -31.76 33.94
C ASP A 13 1.59 -30.68 32.88
N ARG A 14 1.33 -31.19 31.67
CA ARG A 14 1.08 -30.45 30.43
C ARG A 14 -0.21 -29.64 30.56
N MET A 15 -0.10 -28.32 30.60
CA MET A 15 -1.20 -27.41 30.26
C MET A 15 -1.35 -27.38 28.74
N GLU A 16 -2.18 -28.24 28.18
CA GLU A 16 -2.76 -28.05 26.85
C GLU A 16 -3.81 -26.91 26.97
N PRO A 17 -3.69 -25.77 26.26
CA PRO A 17 -4.74 -24.78 26.26
C PRO A 17 -5.89 -25.28 25.37
N LEU A 18 -7.06 -25.50 25.99
CA LEU A 18 -8.33 -25.71 25.31
C LEU A 18 -8.61 -24.53 24.36
N LEU A 19 -8.32 -24.70 23.08
CA LEU A 19 -8.79 -23.82 22.02
C LEU A 19 -10.27 -24.11 21.77
N GLY A 20 -11.14 -23.44 22.52
CA GLY A 20 -12.56 -23.31 22.17
C GLY A 20 -12.72 -22.37 20.98
N GLU A 21 -13.52 -22.77 20.00
CA GLU A 21 -13.90 -21.95 18.85
C GLU A 21 -14.45 -20.59 19.33
N GLY A 22 -13.83 -19.48 18.90
CA GLY A 22 -14.40 -18.14 19.07
C GLY A 22 -13.67 -17.16 20.00
N VAL A 23 -12.40 -17.36 20.35
CA VAL A 23 -11.64 -16.31 21.07
C VAL A 23 -11.30 -15.16 20.13
N SER A 24 -12.10 -14.08 20.16
CA SER A 24 -11.69 -12.78 19.63
C SER A 24 -10.46 -12.30 20.40
N LEU A 25 -9.33 -12.13 19.71
CA LEU A 25 -8.05 -11.71 20.31
C LEU A 25 -8.11 -10.35 21.04
N SER A 26 -9.23 -9.62 21.00
CA SER A 26 -9.40 -8.32 21.66
C SER A 26 -9.11 -8.37 23.17
N SER A 27 -9.37 -9.50 23.85
CA SER A 27 -9.22 -9.61 25.31
C SER A 27 -7.79 -9.92 25.78
N CYS A 28 -6.87 -10.32 24.89
CA CYS A 28 -5.52 -10.75 25.26
C CYS A 28 -4.48 -9.60 25.24
N PHE A 29 -4.81 -8.47 24.60
CA PHE A 29 -3.88 -7.35 24.39
C PHE A 29 -3.68 -6.41 25.60
N ILE A 30 -4.53 -6.50 26.63
CA ILE A 30 -4.51 -5.51 27.74
C ILE A 30 -3.49 -5.86 28.84
N SER A 31 -2.99 -7.11 28.91
CA SER A 31 -2.20 -7.56 30.07
C SER A 31 -0.68 -7.73 29.84
N LEU A 32 -0.17 -7.64 28.61
CA LEU A 32 1.27 -7.75 28.36
C LEU A 32 1.80 -6.42 27.81
N GLY A 33 2.66 -5.77 28.60
CA GLY A 33 3.30 -4.50 28.26
C GLY A 33 3.74 -4.43 26.79
N VAL A 34 3.30 -3.37 26.13
CA VAL A 34 3.22 -3.10 24.68
C VAL A 34 4.53 -3.24 23.87
N SER A 35 5.65 -3.62 24.50
CA SER A 35 6.97 -3.62 23.87
C SER A 35 7.50 -5.01 23.47
N ARG A 36 6.86 -6.11 23.89
CA ARG A 36 7.42 -7.48 23.67
C ARG A 36 6.53 -8.46 22.91
N LEU A 37 5.36 -8.03 22.44
CA LEU A 37 4.36 -8.92 21.82
C LEU A 37 4.04 -8.58 20.35
N ILE A 38 5.05 -8.19 19.57
CA ILE A 38 4.90 -7.97 18.11
C ILE A 38 5.71 -8.99 17.30
N THR A 39 6.54 -9.84 17.92
CA THR A 39 7.43 -10.76 17.19
C THR A 39 6.89 -12.19 17.00
N ALA A 40 5.68 -12.56 17.44
CA ALA A 40 5.23 -13.95 17.28
C ALA A 40 3.71 -14.12 17.17
N LEU A 41 3.21 -14.27 15.94
CA LEU A 41 2.25 -15.32 15.55
C LEU A 41 2.23 -15.40 14.02
N LEU A 42 3.22 -16.09 13.46
CA LEU A 42 3.38 -16.31 12.02
C LEU A 42 3.10 -17.78 11.77
N PHE A 43 1.89 -18.18 11.34
CA PHE A 43 1.62 -19.35 10.50
C PHE A 43 0.13 -19.36 10.07
N ALA A 44 -0.11 -19.14 8.77
CA ALA A 44 -1.19 -19.68 7.93
C ALA A 44 -2.68 -19.54 8.37
N ALA A 45 -3.09 -18.47 9.04
CA ALA A 45 -4.51 -18.09 9.11
C ALA A 45 -4.67 -16.63 8.68
N LEU A 46 -5.82 -16.31 8.06
CA LEU A 46 -6.26 -14.96 7.68
C LEU A 46 -6.28 -14.05 8.93
N LEU A 47 -5.10 -13.55 9.32
CA LEU A 47 -4.95 -12.70 10.50
C LEU A 47 -5.51 -11.34 10.12
N THR A 48 -6.74 -11.07 10.59
CA THR A 48 -7.35 -9.76 10.48
C THR A 48 -6.86 -8.93 11.66
N LEU A 49 -5.88 -8.06 11.42
CA LEU A 49 -5.43 -7.11 12.43
C LEU A 49 -6.29 -5.85 12.33
N THR A 50 -7.30 -5.74 13.19
CA THR A 50 -8.09 -4.51 13.36
C THR A 50 -7.50 -3.72 14.52
N VAL A 51 -7.04 -2.49 14.27
CA VAL A 51 -6.22 -1.75 15.25
C VAL A 51 -6.95 -0.51 15.80
N PRO A 52 -7.75 -0.61 16.88
CA PRO A 52 -8.48 0.55 17.46
C PRO A 52 -7.59 1.63 18.12
N GLY A 53 -6.27 1.58 17.99
CA GLY A 53 -5.32 2.49 18.65
C GLY A 53 -3.98 2.60 17.91
N LYS A 54 -3.08 3.48 18.37
CA LYS A 54 -1.79 3.74 17.71
C LYS A 54 -0.93 2.48 17.59
N LEU A 55 -0.46 2.21 16.37
CA LEU A 55 0.54 1.18 16.12
C LEU A 55 1.93 1.74 16.41
N TYR A 56 2.44 1.45 17.61
CA TYR A 56 3.74 1.98 18.10
C TYR A 56 4.96 1.17 17.61
N ALA A 57 4.79 0.31 16.60
CA ALA A 57 5.88 -0.48 16.07
C ALA A 57 6.79 0.38 15.18
N ALA A 58 8.11 0.25 15.35
CA ALA A 58 9.09 0.86 14.43
C ALA A 58 8.86 0.40 12.97
N THR A 59 8.46 -0.86 12.80
CA THR A 59 8.04 -1.46 11.53
C THR A 59 6.81 -2.34 11.73
N THR A 60 5.82 -2.17 10.86
CA THR A 60 4.65 -3.06 10.71
C THR A 60 4.77 -3.78 9.38
N THR A 61 4.66 -5.10 9.37
CA THR A 61 4.75 -5.89 8.13
C THR A 61 3.39 -6.47 7.77
N LEU A 62 2.92 -6.20 6.55
CA LEU A 62 1.78 -6.86 5.92
C LEU A 62 2.30 -7.91 4.94
N SER A 63 2.06 -9.18 5.25
CA SER A 63 2.50 -10.34 4.47
C SER A 63 1.36 -10.88 3.59
N PRO A 64 1.67 -11.70 2.57
CA PRO A 64 0.64 -12.39 1.79
C PRO A 64 -0.38 -13.13 2.67
N GLY A 65 -1.65 -13.03 2.30
CA GLY A 65 -2.77 -13.67 3.02
C GLY A 65 -3.18 -12.98 4.32
N GLN A 66 -2.55 -11.88 4.72
CA GLN A 66 -2.97 -11.09 5.89
C GLN A 66 -3.94 -9.97 5.48
N LEU A 67 -4.79 -9.56 6.42
CA LEU A 67 -5.64 -8.38 6.31
C LEU A 67 -5.26 -7.38 7.41
N LEU A 68 -4.77 -6.20 7.02
CA LEU A 68 -4.58 -5.07 7.92
C LEU A 68 -5.75 -4.11 7.74
N ASN A 69 -6.54 -3.94 8.81
CA ASN A 69 -7.70 -3.06 8.80
C ASN A 69 -7.47 -1.84 9.69
N ILE A 70 -7.43 -0.67 9.06
CA ILE A 70 -7.30 0.63 9.72
C ILE A 70 -8.71 1.09 10.10
N ASN A 71 -9.01 1.12 11.39
CA ASN A 71 -10.35 1.51 11.89
C ASN A 71 -10.38 2.93 12.50
N ALA A 72 -9.25 3.65 12.50
CA ALA A 72 -9.17 5.05 12.90
C ALA A 72 -7.88 5.70 12.34
N ALA A 73 -7.87 7.02 12.14
CA ALA A 73 -6.67 7.74 11.71
C ALA A 73 -5.50 7.59 12.70
N THR A 74 -5.81 7.51 14.00
CA THR A 74 -4.83 7.24 15.05
C THR A 74 -4.23 5.84 14.99
N ALA A 75 -4.80 4.92 14.20
CA ALA A 75 -4.32 3.55 14.11
C ALA A 75 -3.06 3.38 13.26
N LEU A 76 -2.78 4.36 12.41
CA LEU A 76 -1.66 4.30 11.49
C LEU A 76 -0.32 4.39 12.24
N PRO A 77 0.69 3.59 11.82
CA PRO A 77 1.97 3.54 12.52
C PRO A 77 2.73 4.85 12.40
N SER A 78 3.36 5.29 13.49
CA SER A 78 4.46 6.25 13.42
C SER A 78 5.75 5.46 13.16
N GLY A 79 6.05 5.17 11.90
CA GLY A 79 7.18 4.30 11.55
C GLY A 79 7.11 3.78 10.12
N THR A 80 7.60 2.55 9.90
CA THR A 80 7.60 1.91 8.59
C THR A 80 6.41 0.95 8.44
N LEU A 81 5.69 1.04 7.34
CA LEU A 81 4.76 0.02 6.85
C LEU A 81 5.44 -0.76 5.71
N SER A 82 5.81 -2.00 5.98
CA SER A 82 6.41 -2.93 5.02
C SER A 82 5.33 -3.83 4.43
N ILE A 83 5.05 -3.71 3.14
CA ILE A 83 4.00 -4.46 2.45
C ILE A 83 4.64 -5.48 1.51
N SER A 84 4.69 -6.73 1.95
CA SER A 84 5.16 -7.87 1.15
C SER A 84 4.00 -8.60 0.45
N GLY A 85 2.75 -8.24 0.76
CA GLY A 85 1.56 -8.76 0.10
C GLY A 85 0.29 -8.42 0.86
N GLY A 86 -0.76 -9.23 0.71
CA GLY A 86 -1.94 -9.18 1.56
C GLY A 86 -2.96 -8.12 1.16
N THR A 87 -3.82 -7.78 2.12
CA THR A 87 -4.94 -6.87 1.94
C THR A 87 -4.89 -5.75 2.99
N LEU A 88 -5.07 -4.52 2.54
CA LEU A 88 -5.27 -3.34 3.35
C LEU A 88 -6.74 -2.92 3.26
N ASP A 89 -7.30 -2.43 4.36
CA ASP A 89 -8.62 -1.80 4.35
C ASP A 89 -8.69 -0.63 5.32
N ASN A 90 -9.66 0.24 5.09
CA ASN A 90 -10.10 1.23 6.06
C ASN A 90 -11.57 0.96 6.41
N ALA A 91 -11.79 0.26 7.52
CA ALA A 91 -13.13 0.00 8.07
C ALA A 91 -13.51 0.98 9.19
N SER A 92 -12.93 2.17 9.24
CA SER A 92 -13.32 3.20 10.23
C SER A 92 -14.73 3.76 10.02
N GLY A 93 -15.37 3.45 8.88
CA GLY A 93 -16.68 3.98 8.49
C GLY A 93 -16.62 5.36 7.82
N GLY A 94 -15.43 5.93 7.65
CA GLY A 94 -15.22 7.20 6.95
C GLY A 94 -13.82 7.31 6.35
N ALA A 95 -13.57 8.39 5.61
CA ALA A 95 -12.24 8.62 5.06
C ALA A 95 -11.22 8.84 6.18
N VAL A 96 -10.10 8.11 6.12
CA VAL A 96 -8.94 8.36 6.99
C VAL A 96 -7.95 9.21 6.22
N THR A 97 -7.72 10.44 6.68
CA THR A 97 -6.68 11.33 6.18
C THR A 97 -5.53 11.36 7.16
N ASN A 98 -4.36 10.89 6.73
CA ASN A 98 -3.14 10.93 7.52
C ASN A 98 -2.23 12.04 6.99
N THR A 99 -1.87 12.98 7.85
CA THR A 99 -0.89 14.03 7.51
C THR A 99 0.49 13.72 8.07
N SER A 100 0.68 12.57 8.73
CA SER A 100 1.95 12.15 9.30
C SER A 100 2.83 11.46 8.26
N SER A 101 4.14 11.39 8.51
CA SER A 101 5.08 10.64 7.66
C SER A 101 5.09 9.17 8.07
N ILE A 102 4.59 8.30 7.20
CA ILE A 102 4.74 6.84 7.31
C ILE A 102 5.64 6.39 6.18
N THR A 103 6.78 5.77 6.52
CA THR A 103 7.65 5.21 5.49
C THR A 103 6.98 3.94 4.96
N GLU A 104 6.83 3.83 3.65
CA GLU A 104 6.16 2.70 3.00
C GLU A 104 7.18 1.92 2.18
N LEU A 105 7.29 0.61 2.44
CA LEU A 105 8.18 -0.28 1.72
C LEU A 105 7.36 -1.33 0.96
N LEU A 106 7.27 -1.18 -0.37
CA LEU A 106 6.45 -2.05 -1.23
C LEU A 106 7.28 -3.23 -1.74
N ASN A 107 7.33 -4.28 -0.91
CA ASN A 107 8.03 -5.55 -1.14
C ASN A 107 7.23 -6.59 -1.93
N GLY A 108 5.99 -6.28 -2.28
CA GLY A 108 5.16 -7.16 -3.10
C GLY A 108 3.83 -6.52 -3.50
N SER A 109 3.07 -7.23 -4.32
CA SER A 109 1.73 -6.81 -4.74
C SER A 109 0.71 -6.97 -3.62
N PHE A 110 -0.18 -5.99 -3.45
CA PHE A 110 -1.20 -6.00 -2.41
C PHE A 110 -2.52 -5.45 -2.93
N SER A 111 -3.59 -5.74 -2.20
CA SER A 111 -4.93 -5.21 -2.47
C SER A 111 -5.35 -4.21 -1.41
N PHE A 112 -6.02 -3.15 -1.83
CA PHE A 112 -6.83 -2.30 -0.97
C PHE A 112 -8.30 -2.60 -1.24
N LEU A 113 -9.05 -3.04 -0.23
CA LEU A 113 -10.49 -3.30 -0.37
C LEU A 113 -11.24 -1.99 -0.61
N GLY A 114 -10.91 -0.97 0.18
CA GLY A 114 -11.51 0.35 0.06
C GLY A 114 -12.94 0.36 0.58
N SER A 115 -13.20 -0.18 1.77
CA SER A 115 -14.45 0.04 2.50
C SER A 115 -14.69 1.54 2.75
N SER A 116 -13.61 2.31 2.93
CA SER A 116 -13.59 3.78 2.93
C SER A 116 -12.24 4.28 2.40
N SER A 117 -12.13 5.54 1.98
CA SER A 117 -10.85 6.07 1.47
C SER A 117 -9.76 6.10 2.53
N LEU A 118 -8.53 5.80 2.16
CA LEU A 118 -7.38 5.76 3.06
C LEU A 118 -6.22 6.58 2.48
N ASP A 119 -5.68 7.47 3.30
CA ASP A 119 -4.42 8.14 3.06
C ASP A 119 -3.35 7.57 3.99
N LEU A 120 -2.26 7.04 3.41
CA LEU A 120 -1.13 6.50 4.18
C LEU A 120 -0.18 7.59 4.67
N GLY A 121 -0.33 8.83 4.18
CA GLY A 121 0.45 9.99 4.59
C GLY A 121 1.64 10.28 3.68
N TYR A 122 2.53 11.15 4.16
CA TYR A 122 3.56 11.79 3.32
C TYR A 122 4.97 11.20 3.48
N GLY A 123 5.11 10.04 4.12
CA GLY A 123 6.42 9.41 4.24
C GLY A 123 6.86 8.78 2.92
N ALA A 124 8.17 8.55 2.78
CA ALA A 124 8.73 8.05 1.52
C ALA A 124 8.14 6.68 1.16
N VAL A 125 7.87 6.47 -0.13
CA VAL A 125 7.40 5.20 -0.67
C VAL A 125 8.51 4.59 -1.51
N THR A 126 8.93 3.38 -1.15
CA THR A 126 10.04 2.68 -1.82
C THR A 126 9.53 1.41 -2.49
N LEU A 127 9.70 1.33 -3.81
CA LEU A 127 9.50 0.11 -4.59
C LEU A 127 10.76 -0.75 -4.48
N THR A 128 10.65 -1.94 -3.89
CA THR A 128 11.75 -2.93 -3.86
C THR A 128 11.50 -4.11 -4.80
N THR A 129 10.32 -4.12 -5.42
CA THR A 129 9.87 -5.03 -6.47
C THR A 129 9.04 -4.22 -7.47
N SER A 130 8.49 -4.85 -8.50
CA SER A 130 7.47 -4.23 -9.37
C SER A 130 6.06 -4.55 -8.86
N PRO A 131 5.49 -3.83 -7.88
CA PRO A 131 4.21 -4.21 -7.29
C PRO A 131 3.04 -3.92 -8.22
N THR A 132 2.05 -4.80 -8.12
CA THR A 132 0.67 -4.47 -8.48
C THR A 132 -0.06 -3.96 -7.24
N ILE A 133 -0.60 -2.74 -7.34
CA ILE A 133 -1.49 -2.16 -6.33
C ILE A 133 -2.92 -2.27 -6.86
N THR A 134 -3.69 -3.19 -6.28
CA THR A 134 -5.10 -3.39 -6.64
C THR A 134 -5.98 -2.57 -5.72
N VAL A 135 -6.55 -1.47 -6.22
CA VAL A 135 -7.49 -0.64 -5.46
C VAL A 135 -8.91 -1.02 -5.88
N SER A 136 -9.61 -1.79 -5.05
CA SER A 136 -10.92 -2.36 -5.42
C SER A 136 -12.02 -1.29 -5.47
N ALA A 137 -12.08 -0.42 -4.47
CA ALA A 137 -13.02 0.69 -4.37
C ALA A 137 -12.40 1.92 -3.69
N ASN A 138 -13.14 3.04 -3.67
CA ASN A 138 -12.75 4.30 -3.03
C ASN A 138 -11.35 4.80 -3.48
N THR A 139 -10.65 5.54 -2.62
CA THR A 139 -9.32 6.08 -2.91
C THR A 139 -8.30 5.56 -1.91
N LEU A 140 -7.21 5.00 -2.42
CA LEU A 140 -5.95 4.84 -1.68
C LEU A 140 -5.00 5.98 -2.09
N SER A 141 -4.52 6.74 -1.11
CA SER A 141 -3.56 7.82 -1.35
C SER A 141 -2.17 7.43 -0.84
N LEU A 142 -1.18 7.57 -1.72
CA LEU A 142 0.24 7.52 -1.39
C LEU A 142 0.74 8.97 -1.45
N GLY A 143 1.04 9.54 -0.28
CA GLY A 143 1.32 10.97 -0.17
C GLY A 143 2.78 11.32 -0.48
N GLY A 144 3.73 10.44 -0.15
CA GLY A 144 5.16 10.69 -0.36
C GLY A 144 5.67 10.38 -1.76
N VAL A 145 6.95 10.71 -1.99
CA VAL A 145 7.66 10.40 -3.23
C VAL A 145 7.80 8.89 -3.39
N ILE A 146 7.33 8.35 -4.51
CA ILE A 146 7.55 6.95 -4.88
C ILE A 146 8.88 6.82 -5.62
N SER A 147 9.77 5.98 -5.11
CA SER A 147 11.14 5.81 -5.61
C SER A 147 11.53 4.33 -5.76
N GLY A 148 12.65 4.05 -6.43
CA GLY A 148 13.19 2.70 -6.64
C GLY A 148 13.37 2.33 -8.11
N ASN A 149 13.97 1.18 -8.40
CA ASN A 149 14.32 0.81 -9.79
C ASN A 149 13.18 0.14 -10.57
N TYR A 150 12.03 -0.06 -9.94
CA TYR A 150 11.01 -0.99 -10.41
C TYR A 150 9.79 -0.30 -11.01
N ALA A 151 8.94 -1.09 -11.67
CA ALA A 151 7.72 -0.59 -12.29
C ALA A 151 6.55 -0.58 -11.29
N LEU A 152 5.53 0.24 -11.58
CA LEU A 152 4.30 0.31 -10.81
C LEU A 152 3.12 -0.14 -11.68
N THR A 153 2.33 -1.09 -11.21
CA THR A 153 1.08 -1.49 -11.87
C THR A 153 -0.13 -1.11 -11.02
N LYS A 154 -1.09 -0.42 -11.62
CA LYS A 154 -2.39 -0.09 -11.01
C LYS A 154 -3.48 -1.02 -11.53
N GLU A 155 -4.16 -1.67 -10.60
CA GLU A 155 -5.33 -2.52 -10.83
C GLU A 155 -6.52 -2.15 -9.93
N GLY A 156 -7.66 -2.81 -10.16
CA GLY A 156 -8.90 -2.58 -9.44
C GLY A 156 -9.64 -1.32 -9.89
N LEU A 157 -10.94 -1.24 -9.59
CA LEU A 157 -11.85 -0.22 -10.12
C LEU A 157 -11.72 1.13 -9.40
N GLY A 158 -11.18 1.15 -8.19
CA GLY A 158 -11.01 2.36 -7.40
C GLY A 158 -9.84 3.23 -7.87
N THR A 159 -9.56 4.27 -7.07
CA THR A 159 -8.56 5.30 -7.35
C THR A 159 -7.28 5.06 -6.55
N LEU A 160 -6.14 5.04 -7.25
CA LEU A 160 -4.84 5.26 -6.63
C LEU A 160 -4.45 6.71 -6.84
N LYS A 161 -4.30 7.47 -5.75
CA LYS A 161 -3.92 8.88 -5.78
C LYS A 161 -2.45 9.02 -5.39
N LEU A 162 -1.66 9.64 -6.27
CA LEU A 162 -0.27 10.01 -6.00
C LEU A 162 -0.21 11.49 -5.69
N SER A 163 0.32 11.87 -4.53
CA SER A 163 0.34 13.28 -4.11
C SER A 163 1.72 13.94 -4.19
N SER A 164 2.76 13.19 -4.58
CA SER A 164 4.11 13.71 -4.81
C SER A 164 4.67 13.17 -6.13
N THR A 165 5.56 13.95 -6.77
CA THR A 165 6.27 13.52 -7.97
C THR A 165 7.03 12.23 -7.73
N SER A 166 6.77 11.23 -8.58
CA SER A 166 7.41 9.92 -8.52
C SER A 166 8.77 9.93 -9.23
N THR A 167 9.74 9.22 -8.66
CA THR A 167 11.14 9.16 -9.12
C THR A 167 11.63 7.74 -9.37
N TYR A 168 10.74 6.74 -9.36
CA TYR A 168 11.13 5.37 -9.71
C TYR A 168 11.56 5.25 -11.19
N ASN A 169 12.46 4.31 -11.49
CA ASN A 169 13.06 4.21 -12.82
C ASN A 169 12.25 3.32 -13.79
N GLY A 170 11.40 2.43 -13.27
CA GLY A 170 10.53 1.58 -14.09
C GLY A 170 9.36 2.33 -14.72
N GLY A 171 8.60 1.62 -15.56
CA GLY A 171 7.38 2.16 -16.17
C GLY A 171 6.17 2.15 -15.23
N THR A 172 5.09 2.80 -15.68
CA THR A 172 3.77 2.75 -15.05
C THR A 172 2.80 2.01 -15.97
N THR A 173 2.11 1.01 -15.43
CA THR A 173 1.05 0.29 -16.13
C THR A 173 -0.29 0.54 -15.44
N ILE A 174 -1.31 0.92 -16.20
CA ILE A 174 -2.68 1.10 -15.72
C ILE A 174 -3.56 0.08 -16.42
N ASN A 175 -4.03 -0.92 -15.67
CA ASN A 175 -4.92 -1.94 -16.19
C ASN A 175 -6.40 -1.58 -15.95
N ALA A 176 -6.72 -0.95 -14.82
CA ALA A 176 -8.11 -0.59 -14.47
C ALA A 176 -8.22 0.54 -13.43
N GLY A 177 -9.43 1.08 -13.30
CA GLY A 177 -9.78 2.15 -12.35
C GLY A 177 -9.13 3.47 -12.69
N THR A 178 -8.79 4.28 -11.68
CA THR A 178 -8.16 5.59 -11.88
C THR A 178 -6.79 5.66 -11.23
N LEU A 179 -5.80 6.15 -11.97
CA LEU A 179 -4.57 6.71 -11.40
C LEU A 179 -4.70 8.24 -11.43
N LEU A 180 -4.74 8.86 -10.25
CA LEU A 180 -4.86 10.31 -10.09
C LEU A 180 -3.51 10.90 -9.70
N LEU A 181 -3.03 11.86 -10.50
CA LEU A 181 -1.87 12.68 -10.19
C LEU A 181 -2.32 13.98 -9.51
N ALA A 182 -2.32 14.02 -8.17
CA ALA A 182 -2.80 15.17 -7.41
C ALA A 182 -1.63 16.09 -7.02
N GLY A 183 -1.28 17.02 -7.92
CA GLY A 183 -0.10 17.88 -7.75
C GLY A 183 1.21 17.11 -7.89
N SER A 184 1.20 16.05 -8.71
CA SER A 184 2.30 15.10 -8.89
C SER A 184 2.54 14.78 -10.35
N SER A 185 3.58 14.00 -10.64
CA SER A 185 3.86 13.44 -11.96
C SER A 185 4.42 12.02 -11.86
N LEU A 186 4.26 11.24 -12.92
CA LEU A 186 4.97 9.99 -13.14
C LEU A 186 6.42 10.26 -13.54
N PRO A 187 7.33 9.26 -13.43
CA PRO A 187 8.71 9.42 -13.83
C PRO A 187 8.85 9.79 -15.31
N ALA A 188 9.58 10.85 -15.61
CA ALA A 188 9.71 11.37 -16.97
C ALA A 188 10.43 10.41 -17.94
N ALA A 189 11.26 9.50 -17.43
CA ALA A 189 11.96 8.49 -18.21
C ALA A 189 11.20 7.15 -18.29
N GLY A 190 10.14 6.97 -17.48
CA GLY A 190 9.38 5.73 -17.41
C GLY A 190 8.38 5.61 -18.56
N ALA A 191 8.25 4.41 -19.14
CA ALA A 191 7.18 4.13 -20.10
C ALA A 191 5.81 4.18 -19.40
N LEU A 192 4.77 4.61 -20.11
CA LEU A 192 3.40 4.59 -19.62
C LEU A 192 2.56 3.67 -20.51
N THR A 193 2.04 2.59 -19.94
CA THR A 193 1.17 1.65 -20.65
C THR A 193 -0.23 1.69 -20.04
N MET A 194 -1.23 1.97 -20.86
CA MET A 194 -2.64 1.93 -20.49
C MET A 194 -3.33 0.75 -21.18
N ASN A 195 -3.64 -0.28 -20.40
CA ASN A 195 -4.44 -1.42 -20.83
C ASN A 195 -5.94 -1.22 -20.57
N GLY A 196 -6.28 -0.18 -19.79
CA GLY A 196 -7.64 0.23 -19.46
C GLY A 196 -7.63 1.39 -18.47
N GLY A 197 -8.78 1.67 -17.86
CA GLY A 197 -8.91 2.67 -16.81
C GLY A 197 -8.67 4.12 -17.28
N VAL A 198 -8.34 4.98 -16.31
CA VAL A 198 -8.15 6.42 -16.50
C VAL A 198 -6.85 6.87 -15.86
N LEU A 199 -6.01 7.57 -16.63
CA LEU A 199 -4.99 8.45 -16.07
C LEU A 199 -5.58 9.86 -15.96
N ASN A 200 -5.86 10.30 -14.74
CA ASN A 200 -6.28 11.66 -14.47
C ASN A 200 -5.04 12.47 -14.06
N LEU A 201 -4.62 13.37 -14.94
CA LEU A 201 -3.43 14.20 -14.73
C LEU A 201 -3.65 15.29 -13.66
N GLY A 202 -4.86 15.47 -13.12
CA GLY A 202 -5.14 16.37 -12.00
C GLY A 202 -4.84 17.85 -12.27
N GLY A 203 -4.93 18.29 -13.52
CA GLY A 203 -4.55 19.62 -14.00
C GLY A 203 -3.05 19.78 -14.28
N ASN A 204 -2.25 18.74 -14.08
CA ASN A 204 -0.79 18.80 -14.20
C ASN A 204 -0.32 18.59 -15.65
N SER A 205 0.96 18.92 -15.91
CA SER A 205 1.66 18.53 -17.13
C SER A 205 2.55 17.34 -16.84
N GLN A 206 2.27 16.20 -17.49
CA GLN A 206 3.18 15.07 -17.51
C GLN A 206 4.21 15.31 -18.62
N VAL A 207 5.47 15.47 -18.23
CA VAL A 207 6.61 15.64 -19.15
C VAL A 207 7.31 14.30 -19.30
N PHE A 208 7.56 13.87 -20.53
CA PHE A 208 8.42 12.74 -20.85
C PHE A 208 9.75 13.25 -21.43
N SER A 209 10.87 12.67 -20.99
CA SER A 209 12.20 13.20 -21.27
C SER A 209 13.02 12.39 -22.28
N ASN A 210 12.46 11.34 -22.89
CA ASN A 210 13.23 10.45 -23.75
C ASN A 210 12.36 9.88 -24.90
N VAL A 211 12.96 9.58 -26.04
CA VAL A 211 12.27 8.97 -27.19
C VAL A 211 11.96 7.47 -26.98
N THR A 212 12.60 6.84 -25.98
CA THR A 212 12.37 5.43 -25.62
C THR A 212 11.14 5.15 -24.74
N PRO A 213 10.75 5.97 -23.73
CA PRO A 213 9.47 5.78 -23.07
C PRO A 213 8.36 5.96 -24.09
N THR A 214 7.68 4.84 -24.35
CA THR A 214 6.49 4.78 -25.17
C THR A 214 5.29 5.04 -24.28
N LEU A 215 4.50 6.04 -24.63
CA LEU A 215 3.12 6.13 -24.19
C LEU A 215 2.31 5.16 -25.05
N THR A 216 1.90 4.04 -24.48
CA THR A 216 1.09 3.04 -25.16
C THR A 216 -0.34 3.06 -24.62
N LEU A 217 -1.31 3.38 -25.48
CA LEU A 217 -2.74 3.30 -25.19
C LEU A 217 -3.31 2.06 -25.89
N ASN A 218 -3.43 0.97 -25.14
CA ASN A 218 -4.15 -0.22 -25.58
C ASN A 218 -5.66 -0.08 -25.35
N SER A 219 -6.06 0.69 -24.32
CA SER A 219 -7.43 1.11 -24.01
C SER A 219 -7.41 2.25 -22.98
N GLY A 220 -8.58 2.69 -22.50
CA GLY A 220 -8.71 3.64 -21.40
C GLY A 220 -8.70 5.11 -21.84
N SER A 221 -8.47 6.03 -20.90
CA SER A 221 -8.51 7.48 -21.17
C SER A 221 -7.46 8.28 -20.39
N ILE A 222 -6.85 9.28 -21.03
CA ILE A 222 -6.01 10.29 -20.38
C ILE A 222 -6.76 11.62 -20.36
N ILE A 223 -6.92 12.20 -19.17
CA ILE A 223 -7.77 13.39 -18.98
C ILE A 223 -7.13 14.44 -18.07
N ASN A 224 -7.72 15.65 -18.10
CA ASN A 224 -7.54 16.69 -17.10
C ASN A 224 -6.06 17.08 -16.88
N GLY A 225 -5.38 17.56 -17.93
CA GLY A 225 -4.00 18.04 -17.86
C GLY A 225 -3.35 18.09 -19.23
N ASN A 226 -2.01 18.05 -19.28
CA ASN A 226 -1.24 18.08 -20.52
C ASN A 226 -0.22 16.94 -20.57
N LEU A 227 -0.02 16.37 -21.76
CA LEU A 227 1.10 15.49 -22.09
C LEU A 227 2.12 16.30 -22.88
N SER A 228 3.39 16.26 -22.47
CA SER A 228 4.44 17.02 -23.13
C SER A 228 5.82 16.36 -23.13
N GLY A 229 6.78 16.99 -23.80
CA GLY A 229 8.16 16.53 -23.91
C GLY A 229 8.41 15.62 -25.12
N TYR A 230 9.39 14.73 -24.98
CA TYR A 230 9.76 13.76 -26.00
C TYR A 230 9.19 12.39 -25.60
N TYR A 231 8.36 11.83 -26.46
CA TYR A 231 7.82 10.48 -26.31
C TYR A 231 7.36 9.96 -27.66
N ASN A 232 7.38 8.64 -27.81
CA ASN A 232 6.65 7.96 -28.87
C ASN A 232 5.26 7.59 -28.34
N MET A 233 4.22 7.81 -29.14
CA MET A 233 2.85 7.42 -28.80
C MET A 233 2.38 6.28 -29.69
N VAL A 234 1.89 5.21 -29.09
CA VAL A 234 1.23 4.10 -29.77
C VAL A 234 -0.20 4.05 -29.26
N VAL A 235 -1.19 4.34 -30.11
CA VAL A 235 -2.61 4.31 -29.75
C VAL A 235 -3.28 3.19 -30.52
N ASN A 236 -3.51 2.06 -29.84
CA ASN A 236 -4.27 0.93 -30.38
C ASN A 236 -5.77 1.12 -30.13
N SER A 237 -6.15 1.68 -28.97
CA SER A 237 -7.52 2.08 -28.63
C SER A 237 -7.54 3.06 -27.44
N GLY A 238 -8.69 3.67 -27.14
CA GLY A 238 -8.89 4.60 -26.02
C GLY A 238 -9.01 6.06 -26.44
N THR A 239 -8.97 6.98 -25.46
CA THR A 239 -9.09 8.42 -25.70
C THR A 239 -8.00 9.22 -25.00
N ILE A 240 -7.57 10.32 -25.63
CA ILE A 240 -6.72 11.33 -25.01
C ILE A 240 -7.49 12.64 -25.09
N SER A 241 -7.98 13.11 -23.94
CA SER A 241 -8.66 14.40 -23.78
C SER A 241 -7.79 15.42 -23.04
N ALA A 242 -6.55 15.05 -22.72
CA ALA A 242 -5.52 15.98 -22.23
C ALA A 242 -4.96 16.82 -23.38
N GLY A 243 -4.45 18.01 -23.07
CA GLY A 243 -3.68 18.80 -24.04
C GLY A 243 -2.40 18.06 -24.46
N ILE A 244 -1.99 18.21 -25.71
CA ILE A 244 -0.77 17.61 -26.25
C ILE A 244 0.18 18.74 -26.66
N GLY A 245 1.38 18.78 -26.09
CA GLY A 245 2.40 19.76 -26.44
C GLY A 245 3.77 19.11 -26.66
N ARG A 246 4.27 19.07 -27.89
CA ARG A 246 5.68 18.74 -28.13
C ARG A 246 6.52 19.94 -27.70
N SER A 247 7.50 19.74 -26.81
CA SER A 247 8.58 20.74 -26.68
C SER A 247 9.30 20.81 -28.02
N PRO A 248 9.65 22.02 -28.53
CA PRO A 248 10.43 22.16 -29.76
C PRO A 248 11.74 21.36 -29.73
#